data_AF-A0A938IKJ8-F1
#
_entry.id   AF-A0A938IKJ8-F1
#
_cell.length_a   1.000
_cell.length_b   1.000
_cell.length_c   1.000
_cell.angle_alpha   90.00
_cell.angle_beta   90.00
_cell.angle_gamma   90.00
#
_symmetry.space_group_name_H-M   'P 1'
#
loop_
_entity.id
_entity.type
_entity.pdbx_description
1 polymer ?
#
loop_
_entity_poly.entity_id
_entity_poly.type
_entity_poly.pdbx_seq_one_letter_code
_entity_poly.pdbx_strand_id
1 'polypeptide(L)' 'MKGPYERLKYDLRRLFECPACHRRMRTSGAVTALVCRCDASQSPGGVPMRLVEDGARRVDAITVPARPALFGPSTQVGP' A
#
# COMPACT_ATOMS: atom_id res chain seq x y z
N MET A 1 -18.73 -13.90 -17.34
CA MET A 1 -18.69 -12.58 -16.67
C MET A 1 -17.58 -12.60 -15.62
N LYS A 2 -16.48 -11.86 -15.80
CA LYS A 2 -15.43 -11.71 -14.78
C LYS A 2 -15.96 -10.77 -13.70
N GLY A 3 -15.92 -11.20 -12.43
CA GLY A 3 -16.45 -10.44 -11.30
C GLY A 3 -15.75 -9.10 -11.06
N PRO A 4 -16.27 -8.25 -10.16
CA PRO A 4 -15.93 -6.83 -9.96
C PRO A 4 -14.58 -6.62 -9.26
N TYR A 5 -13.61 -7.47 -9.53
CA TYR A 5 -12.26 -7.43 -8.96
C TYR A 5 -11.27 -6.93 -10.02
N GLU A 6 -11.55 -5.78 -10.62
CA GLU A 6 -10.46 -5.00 -11.17
C GLU A 6 -9.68 -4.47 -9.97
N ARG A 7 -8.53 -5.07 -9.67
CA ARG A 7 -7.57 -4.49 -8.72
C ARG A 7 -7.28 -3.08 -9.20
N LEU A 8 -7.92 -2.08 -8.58
CA LEU A 8 -7.75 -0.68 -8.89
C LEU A 8 -6.24 -0.41 -9.01
N LYS A 9 -5.81 0.08 -10.18
CA LYS A 9 -4.41 0.46 -10.47
C LYS A 9 -3.88 1.60 -9.57
N TYR A 10 -4.71 2.04 -8.62
CA TYR A 10 -4.59 3.24 -7.83
C TYR A 10 -4.72 2.88 -6.36
N ASP A 11 -3.73 3.27 -5.56
CA ASP A 11 -3.84 3.22 -4.11
C ASP A 11 -4.62 4.45 -3.63
N LEU A 12 -5.87 4.25 -3.23
CA LEU A 12 -6.77 5.31 -2.72
C LEU A 12 -6.60 5.56 -1.22
N ARG A 13 -5.51 5.08 -0.63
CA ARG A 13 -5.23 5.29 0.80
C ARG A 13 -4.67 6.68 1.06
N ARG A 14 -5.15 7.29 2.13
CA ARG A 14 -4.66 8.56 2.65
C ARG A 14 -3.47 8.34 3.57
N LEU A 15 -2.49 9.23 3.53
CA LEU A 15 -1.33 9.21 4.41
C LEU A 15 -1.41 10.34 5.44
N PHE A 16 -1.54 9.98 6.71
CA PHE A 16 -1.50 10.92 7.83
C PHE A 16 -0.14 10.88 8.52
N GLU A 17 0.37 12.04 8.97
CA GLU A 17 1.58 12.18 9.79
C GLU A 17 1.29 12.94 11.09
N CYS A 18 1.75 12.40 12.21
CA CYS A 18 1.67 13.09 13.49
C CYS A 18 2.79 14.15 13.60
N PRO A 19 2.48 15.43 13.86
CA PRO A 19 3.51 16.46 13.98
C PRO A 19 4.38 16.32 15.25
N ALA A 20 3.95 15.58 16.26
CA ALA A 20 4.68 15.42 17.51
C ALA A 20 5.74 14.29 17.44
N CYS A 21 5.39 13.15 16.84
CA CYS A 21 6.26 11.97 16.80
C CYS A 21 6.63 11.53 15.39
N HIS A 22 6.21 12.26 14.36
CA HIS A 22 6.42 11.96 12.95
C HIS A 22 5.92 10.57 12.50
N ARG A 23 5.03 9.95 13.29
CA ARG A 23 4.42 8.67 12.93
C ARG A 23 3.53 8.85 11.70
N ARG A 24 3.80 8.03 10.68
CA ARG A 24 3.01 7.97 9.45
C ARG A 24 2.02 6.82 9.48
N MET A 25 0.78 7.05 9.04
CA MET A 25 -0.28 6.06 9.02
C MET A 25 -1.05 6.12 7.70
N ARG A 26 -1.21 4.97 7.04
CA ARG A 26 -2.02 4.85 5.82
C ARG A 26 -3.40 4.32 6.17
N THR A 27 -4.44 5.01 5.73
CA THR A 27 -5.83 4.63 5.97
C THR A 27 -6.64 4.62 4.69
N SER A 28 -7.82 4.01 4.72
CA SER A 28 -8.73 4.05 3.58
C SER A 28 -9.18 5.49 3.29
N GLY A 29 -9.55 5.78 2.04
CA GLY A 29 -10.07 7.10 1.63
C GLY A 29 -11.37 7.52 2.35
N ALA A 30 -12.04 6.61 3.06
CA ALA A 30 -13.19 6.93 3.91
C ALA A 30 -12.79 7.65 5.21
N VAL A 31 -11.55 7.48 5.67
CA VAL A 31 -11.06 8.15 6.89
C VAL A 31 -10.63 9.56 6.54
N THR A 32 -11.31 10.56 7.11
CA THR A 32 -11.07 12.00 6.87
C THR A 32 -10.24 12.67 7.97
N ALA A 33 -10.21 12.09 9.17
CA ALA A 33 -9.47 12.62 10.32
C ALA A 33 -8.85 11.48 11.14
N LEU A 34 -7.68 11.74 11.73
CA LEU A 34 -6.94 10.77 12.53
C LEU A 34 -6.23 11.48 13.68
N VAL A 35 -6.14 10.79 14.82
CA VAL A 35 -5.51 11.28 16.03
C VAL A 35 -4.43 10.30 16.47
N CYS A 36 -3.24 10.82 16.74
CA CYS A 36 -2.14 10.06 17.29
C CYS A 36 -2.18 10.09 18.83
N ARG A 37 -1.92 8.94 19.46
CA ARG A 37 -1.85 8.81 20.93
C ARG A 37 -0.42 8.81 21.46
N CYS A 38 0.52 9.38 20.72
CA CYS A 38 1.93 9.39 21.12
C CYS A 38 2.20 10.23 22.38
N ASP A 39 1.37 11.22 22.66
CA ASP A 39 1.48 12.06 23.85
C ASP A 39 0.16 12.08 24.62
N ALA A 40 -0.21 10.90 25.14
CA ALA A 40 -1.39 10.74 25.99
C ALA A 40 -1.27 11.51 27.32
N SER A 41 -0.05 11.88 27.72
CA SER A 41 0.22 12.68 28.93
C SER A 41 -0.13 14.15 28.77
N GLN A 42 0.19 14.78 27.63
CA GLN A 42 -0.06 16.21 27.42
C GLN A 42 -1.38 16.50 26.70
N SER A 43 -1.91 15.53 25.96
CA SER A 43 -3.15 15.69 25.19
C SER A 43 -4.11 14.53 25.49
N PRO A 44 -5.06 14.68 26.44
CA PRO A 44 -6.03 13.63 26.75
C PRO A 44 -6.95 13.30 25.55
N GLY A 45 -7.04 14.21 24.58
CA GLY A 45 -7.71 14.00 23.29
C GLY A 45 -6.81 13.46 22.18
N GLY A 46 -5.51 13.28 22.41
CA GLY A 46 -4.50 12.93 21.42
C GLY A 46 -4.11 14.08 20.47
N VAL A 47 -3.06 13.87 19.69
CA VAL A 47 -2.53 14.86 18.74
C VAL A 47 -3.19 14.68 17.37
N PRO A 48 -3.87 15.69 16.81
CA PRO A 48 -4.46 15.59 15.49
C PRO A 48 -3.34 15.40 14.44
N MET A 49 -3.48 14.37 13.61
CA MET A 49 -2.53 14.10 12.55
C MET A 49 -2.81 14.98 11.34
N ARG A 50 -1.74 15.38 10.64
CA ARG A 50 -1.82 16.16 9.40
C ARG A 50 -1.90 15.21 8.21
N LEU A 51 -2.75 15.54 7.25
CA LEU A 51 -2.86 14.79 6.01
C LEU A 51 -1.69 15.20 5.09
N VAL A 52 -0.84 14.23 4.77
CA VAL A 52 0.39 14.42 3.97
C VAL A 52 0.12 14.15 2.50
N GLU A 53 -0.69 13.13 2.20
CA GLU A 53 -1.09 12.80 0.83
C GLU A 53 -2.57 12.43 0.79
N ASP A 54 -3.30 13.08 -0.13
CA ASP A 54 -4.75 12.93 -0.37
C ASP A 54 -5.07 12.23 -1.71
N GLY A 55 -4.07 11.58 -2.31
CA GLY A 55 -4.11 11.21 -3.73
C GLY A 55 -4.01 9.72 -4.03
N ALA A 56 -4.65 9.35 -5.14
CA ALA A 56 -4.50 8.06 -5.81
C ALA A 56 -3.04 7.88 -6.29
N ARG A 57 -2.21 7.13 -5.55
CA ARG A 57 -0.85 6.82 -6.00
C ARG A 57 -0.90 5.68 -7.02
N ARG A 58 -0.28 5.86 -8.18
CA ARG A 58 0.03 4.73 -9.07
C ARG A 58 1.02 3.84 -8.33
N VAL A 59 0.57 2.64 -7.99
CA VAL A 59 1.49 1.58 -7.57
C VAL A 59 2.15 1.10 -8.84
N ASP A 60 3.44 1.34 -8.99
CA ASP A 60 4.21 0.77 -10.10
C ASP A 60 3.94 -0.73 -10.12
N ALA A 61 3.61 -1.24 -11.31
CA ALA A 61 3.19 -2.62 -11.47
C ALA A 61 4.23 -3.53 -10.80
N ILE A 62 3.79 -4.33 -9.83
CA ILE A 62 4.62 -5.37 -9.22
C ILE A 62 5.11 -6.22 -10.38
N THR A 63 6.40 -6.08 -10.73
CA THR A 63 7.04 -6.93 -11.73
C THR A 63 7.13 -8.29 -11.08
N VAL A 64 6.15 -9.16 -11.35
CA VAL A 64 6.23 -10.55 -10.95
C VAL A 64 7.39 -11.14 -11.77
N PRO A 65 8.52 -11.54 -11.15
CA PRO A 65 9.58 -12.17 -11.91
C PRO A 65 9.00 -13.43 -12.55
N ALA A 66 9.19 -13.55 -13.86
CA ALA A 66 8.77 -14.74 -14.58
C ALA A 66 9.47 -15.95 -13.96
N ARG A 67 8.67 -16.93 -13.53
CA ARG A 67 9.17 -18.20 -12.99
C ARG A 67 10.06 -18.83 -14.07
N PRO A 68 11.33 -19.18 -13.79
CA PRO A 68 12.17 -19.79 -14.81
C PRO A 68 11.55 -21.11 -15.27
N ALA A 69 11.43 -21.27 -16.58
CA ALA A 69 10.92 -22.48 -17.22
C ALA A 69 11.96 -23.59 -17.06
N LEU A 70 11.75 -24.49 -16.10
CA LEU A 70 12.46 -25.76 -15.99
C LEU A 70 11.85 -26.77 -16.97
N PHE A 71 12.15 -26.65 -18.26
CA PHE A 71 12.00 -27.77 -19.20
C PHE A 71 13.13 -27.73 -20.22
N GLY A 72 14.16 -28.54 -19.95
CA GLY A 72 15.29 -28.75 -20.86
C GLY A 72 14.89 -29.57 -22.10
N PRO A 73 15.69 -29.51 -23.18
CA PRO A 73 15.42 -30.27 -24.39
C PRO A 73 15.72 -31.76 -24.16
N SER A 74 14.69 -32.62 -24.28
CA SER A 74 14.90 -34.07 -24.43
C SER A 74 15.64 -34.34 -25.74
N THR A 75 16.82 -34.91 -25.58
CA THR A 75 17.73 -35.45 -26.58
C THR A 75 17.01 -36.34 -27.60
N GLN A 76 17.19 -36.09 -28.89
CA GLN A 76 17.02 -37.11 -29.92
C GLN A 76 18.41 -37.55 -30.39
N VAL A 77 18.74 -38.83 -30.22
CA VAL A 77 19.83 -39.50 -30.93
C VAL A 77 19.26 -40.84 -31.41
N GLY A 78 19.02 -40.93 -32.72
CA GLY A 78 18.76 -42.19 -33.41
C GLY A 78 20.03 -42.69 -34.10
N PRO A 79 20.14 -44.00 -34.40
CA PRO A 79 20.94 -44.50 -35.50
C PRO A 79 20.18 -44.43 -36.84
#